data_AF-A0A3D9ZV07-F1
#
_entry.id   AF-A0A3D9ZV07-F1
#
_cell.length_a   1.000
_cell.length_b   1.000
_cell.length_c   1.000
_cell.angle_alpha   90.00
_cell.angle_beta   90.00
_cell.angle_gamma   90.00
#
_symmetry.space_group_name_H-M   'P 1'
#
loop_
_entity.id
_entity.type
_entity.pdbx_description
1 polymer ?
#
loop_
_entity_poly.entity_id
_entity_poly.type
_entity_poly.pdbx_seq_one_letter_code
_entity_poly.pdbx_strand_id
1 'polypeptide(L)'
;MRQAAAWAGLMRAGLVDAPVVAAGHMITAGRLRALVGDYVLIVDLGAGCEATTPRGAVAWFEMLSTLDDPDAGGVVVDDPHKPVAVLGTVVALAILTVGAVGLVRAERFGFLMLWLGFGAAIIGLNLSSAFGKKGGAHRRDREE
;
A
#
# COMPACT_ATOMS: atom_id res chain seq x y z
N MET A 1 -1.65 5.33 -23.03
CA MET A 1 -0.61 6.31 -22.66
C MET A 1 -0.27 7.30 -23.78
N ARG A 2 0.14 6.89 -24.99
CA ARG A 2 0.49 7.84 -26.08
C ARG A 2 -0.64 8.82 -26.45
N GLN A 3 -1.88 8.32 -26.53
CA GLN A 3 -3.05 9.17 -26.80
C GLN A 3 -3.32 10.17 -25.67
N ALA A 4 -3.23 9.72 -24.41
CA ALA A 4 -3.35 10.61 -23.25
C ALA A 4 -2.25 11.69 -23.25
N ALA A 5 -1.00 11.33 -23.61
CA ALA A 5 0.09 12.29 -23.75
C ALA A 5 -0.16 13.31 -24.88
N ALA A 6 -0.71 12.88 -26.01
CA ALA A 6 -1.08 13.77 -27.10
C ALA A 6 -2.21 14.73 -26.71
N TRP A 7 -3.23 14.26 -25.99
CA TRP A 7 -4.28 15.12 -25.43
C TRP A 7 -3.74 16.11 -24.40
N ALA A 8 -2.69 15.74 -23.67
CA ALA A 8 -1.96 16.65 -22.78
C ALA A 8 -0.97 17.59 -23.51
N GLY A 9 -0.89 17.55 -24.84
CA GLY A 9 0.03 18.40 -25.63
C GLY A 9 1.50 17.97 -25.61
N LEU A 10 1.82 16.78 -25.11
CA LEU A 10 3.20 16.27 -25.02
C LEU A 10 3.65 15.64 -26.35
N MET A 11 4.24 16.44 -27.24
CA MET A 11 4.63 16.01 -28.60
C MET A 11 5.86 15.08 -28.68
N ARG A 12 6.61 14.86 -27.59
CA ARG A 12 7.81 14.00 -27.55
C ARG A 12 7.72 12.85 -26.54
N ALA A 13 6.53 12.29 -26.33
CA ALA A 13 6.37 11.15 -25.44
C ALA A 13 6.94 9.86 -26.07
N GLY A 14 8.15 9.48 -25.65
CA GLY A 14 8.67 8.12 -25.81
C GLY A 14 8.16 7.24 -24.67
N LEU A 15 7.72 6.02 -24.99
CA LEU A 15 7.49 5.02 -23.96
C LEU A 15 8.81 4.30 -23.72
N VAL A 16 9.22 4.26 -22.46
CA VAL A 16 10.48 3.67 -22.02
C VAL A 16 10.18 2.78 -20.83
N ASP A 17 10.94 1.70 -20.71
CA ASP A 17 10.78 0.78 -19.59
C ASP A 17 11.39 1.39 -18.32
N ALA A 18 10.58 1.48 -17.26
CA ALA A 18 10.99 2.01 -15.97
C ALA A 18 12.31 1.40 -15.45
N PRO A 19 12.53 0.07 -15.48
CA PRO A 19 13.80 -0.51 -15.02
C PRO A 19 15.01 -0.03 -15.84
N VAL A 20 14.87 0.12 -17.16
CA VAL A 20 15.97 0.59 -18.02
C VAL A 20 16.37 2.03 -17.66
N VAL A 21 15.37 2.89 -17.45
CA VAL A 21 15.60 4.28 -17.04
C VAL A 21 16.24 4.35 -15.64
N ALA A 22 15.77 3.54 -14.70
CA ALA A 22 16.29 3.49 -13.34
C ALA A 22 17.77 3.07 -13.31
N ALA A 23 18.14 1.99 -14.03
CA ALA A 23 19.54 1.58 -14.10
C ALA A 23 20.43 2.61 -14.81
N GLY A 24 19.96 3.19 -15.92
CA GLY A 24 20.69 4.26 -16.61
C GLY A 24 20.93 5.48 -15.72
N HIS A 25 19.93 5.87 -14.92
CA HIS A 25 20.05 6.94 -13.95
C HIS A 25 21.07 6.59 -12.84
N MET A 26 21.02 5.38 -12.29
CA MET A 26 21.94 4.95 -11.22
C MET A 26 23.40 4.89 -11.68
N ILE A 27 23.66 4.52 -12.94
CA ILE A 27 25.00 4.61 -13.54
C ILE A 27 25.42 6.07 -13.66
N THR A 28 24.56 6.92 -14.23
CA THR A 28 24.87 8.33 -14.46
C THR A 28 25.12 9.09 -13.14
N ALA A 29 24.39 8.72 -12.09
CA ALA A 29 24.57 9.22 -10.73
C ALA A 29 25.80 8.63 -10.01
N GLY A 30 26.52 7.70 -10.64
CA GLY A 30 27.71 7.05 -10.08
C GLY A 30 27.42 6.06 -8.94
N ARG A 31 26.15 5.66 -8.75
CA ARG A 31 25.70 4.77 -7.66
C ARG A 31 25.72 3.30 -8.05
N LEU A 32 25.72 3.00 -9.35
CA LEU A 32 25.84 1.66 -9.89
C LEU A 32 27.01 1.64 -10.88
N ARG A 33 27.91 0.66 -10.73
CA ARG A 33 28.90 0.32 -11.74
C ARG A 33 28.47 -1.01 -12.36
N ALA A 34 27.90 -0.96 -13.54
CA ALA A 34 27.54 -2.15 -14.31
C ALA A 34 28.36 -2.17 -15.59
N LEU A 35 29.08 -3.25 -15.82
CA LEU A 35 29.80 -3.55 -17.05
C LEU A 35 28.88 -4.25 -18.05
N VAL A 36 29.33 -4.32 -19.30
CA VAL A 36 28.67 -5.15 -20.31
C VAL A 36 28.69 -6.60 -19.84
N GLY A 37 27.52 -7.25 -19.81
CA GLY A 37 27.34 -8.61 -19.33
C GLY A 37 26.93 -8.73 -17.86
N ASP A 38 27.02 -7.66 -17.07
CA ASP A 38 26.57 -7.70 -15.67
C ASP A 38 25.06 -7.82 -15.58
N TYR A 39 24.61 -8.54 -14.56
CA TYR A 39 23.20 -8.68 -14.21
C TYR A 39 22.90 -7.73 -13.06
N VAL A 40 21.86 -6.91 -13.23
CA VAL A 40 21.40 -5.99 -12.20
C VAL A 40 19.98 -6.40 -11.83
N LEU A 41 19.65 -6.44 -10.55
CA LEU A 41 18.27 -6.56 -10.10
C LEU A 41 17.73 -5.17 -9.79
N ILE A 42 16.64 -4.80 -10.44
CA ILE A 42 15.92 -3.57 -10.18
C ILE A 42 14.60 -3.95 -9.55
N VAL A 43 14.34 -3.39 -8.37
CA VAL A 43 13.07 -3.57 -7.66
C VAL A 43 12.40 -2.21 -7.57
N ASP A 44 11.31 -2.04 -8.30
CA ASP A 44 10.43 -0.87 -8.21
C ASP A 44 9.32 -1.16 -7.20
N LEU A 45 9.39 -0.47 -6.06
CA LEU A 45 8.40 -0.54 -4.98
C LEU A 45 7.50 0.68 -5.06
N GLY A 46 6.32 0.49 -5.64
CA GLY A 46 5.30 1.53 -5.81
C GLY A 46 3.99 1.13 -5.14
N ALA A 47 2.89 1.34 -5.87
CA ALA A 47 1.56 0.84 -5.46
C ALA A 47 1.53 -0.70 -5.40
N GLY A 48 2.20 -1.36 -6.36
CA GLY A 48 2.57 -2.78 -6.35
C GLY A 48 4.09 -2.95 -6.26
N CYS A 49 4.60 -4.10 -6.71
CA CYS A 49 6.03 -4.38 -6.79
C CYS A 49 6.39 -4.99 -8.14
N GLU A 50 7.38 -4.43 -8.82
CA GLU A 50 7.97 -5.01 -10.02
C GLU A 50 9.47 -5.29 -9.78
N ALA A 51 9.92 -6.50 -10.10
CA ALA A 51 11.32 -6.89 -10.02
C ALA A 51 11.82 -7.36 -11.39
N THR A 52 12.75 -6.60 -11.97
CA THR A 52 13.30 -6.87 -13.30
C THR A 52 14.78 -7.19 -13.21
N THR A 53 15.24 -8.19 -13.96
CA THR A 53 16.66 -8.51 -14.11
C THR A 53 17.16 -8.10 -15.49
N PRO A 54 17.63 -6.85 -15.67
CA PRO A 54 18.33 -6.47 -16.88
C PRO A 54 19.80 -6.93 -16.90
N ARG A 55 20.30 -7.16 -18.11
CA ARG A 55 21.72 -7.41 -18.41
C ARG A 55 22.32 -6.20 -19.11
N GLY A 56 23.48 -5.75 -18.65
CA GLY A 56 24.22 -4.64 -19.27
C GLY A 56 24.64 -4.96 -20.71
N ALA A 57 24.30 -4.09 -21.65
CA ALA A 57 24.77 -4.10 -23.03
C ALA A 57 25.64 -2.86 -23.31
N VAL A 58 26.27 -2.81 -24.48
CA VAL A 58 27.29 -1.78 -24.84
C VAL A 58 26.76 -0.33 -24.73
N ALA A 59 25.45 -0.11 -24.81
CA ALA A 59 24.84 1.22 -24.69
C ALA A 59 23.44 1.24 -24.03
N TRP A 60 22.96 0.09 -23.54
CA TRP A 60 21.58 -0.09 -23.07
C TRP A 60 21.49 -1.31 -22.16
N PHE A 61 20.29 -1.65 -21.72
CA PHE A 61 20.01 -2.81 -20.86
C PHE A 61 19.03 -3.77 -21.52
N GLU A 62 19.44 -5.03 -21.67
CA GLU A 62 18.57 -6.10 -22.16
C GLU A 62 17.74 -6.66 -21.00
N MET A 63 16.41 -6.61 -21.10
CA MET A 63 15.54 -7.26 -20.12
C MET A 63 15.56 -8.78 -20.32
N LEU A 64 15.87 -9.51 -19.25
CA LEU A 64 15.86 -10.97 -19.28
C LEU A 64 14.59 -11.53 -18.66
N SER A 65 14.18 -10.98 -17.52
CA SER A 65 12.99 -11.41 -16.80
C SER A 65 12.39 -10.28 -15.98
N THR A 66 11.08 -10.35 -15.82
CA THR A 66 10.29 -9.45 -14.98
C THR A 66 9.33 -10.29 -14.14
N LEU A 67 9.30 -10.03 -12.84
CA LEU A 67 8.27 -10.45 -11.92
C LEU A 67 7.44 -9.23 -11.54
N ASP A 68 6.12 -9.35 -11.64
CA ASP A 68 5.17 -8.30 -11.28
C ASP A 68 4.19 -8.86 -10.25
N ASP A 69 4.12 -8.20 -9.09
CA ASP A 69 3.19 -8.52 -8.02
C ASP A 69 2.43 -7.24 -7.61
N PRO A 70 1.19 -7.05 -8.08
CA PRO A 70 0.40 -5.87 -7.78
C PRO A 70 -0.02 -5.81 -6.30
N ASP A 71 0.04 -6.92 -5.57
CA ASP A 71 -0.36 -7.02 -4.16
C ASP A 71 0.86 -6.88 -3.20
N ALA A 72 2.07 -6.69 -3.73
CA ALA A 72 3.29 -6.56 -2.93
C ALA A 72 3.81 -5.11 -2.79
N GLY A 73 2.93 -4.11 -2.94
CA GLY A 73 3.29 -2.69 -2.83
C GLY A 73 2.50 -1.90 -1.79
N GLY A 74 2.64 -0.58 -1.86
CA GLY A 74 2.06 0.37 -0.92
C GLY A 74 0.54 0.29 -0.78
N VAL A 75 -0.19 -0.20 -1.80
CA VAL A 75 -1.65 -0.35 -1.71
C VAL A 75 -2.05 -1.31 -0.58
N VAL A 76 -1.27 -2.38 -0.36
CA VAL A 76 -1.52 -3.34 0.73
C VAL A 76 -1.05 -2.81 2.08
N VAL A 77 -0.10 -1.87 2.09
CA VAL A 77 0.31 -1.16 3.30
C VAL A 77 -0.75 -0.14 3.73
N ASP A 78 -1.35 0.56 2.76
CA ASP A 78 -2.42 1.54 2.99
C ASP A 78 -3.74 0.88 3.40
N ASP A 79 -3.92 -0.41 3.09
CA ASP A 79 -5.06 -1.18 3.54
C ASP A 79 -5.09 -1.23 5.09
N PRO A 80 -6.22 -0.87 5.73
CA PRO A 80 -6.31 -0.86 7.18
C PRO A 80 -5.97 -2.23 7.75
N HIS A 81 -4.84 -2.30 8.45
CA HIS A 81 -4.36 -3.52 9.05
C HIS A 81 -5.37 -4.02 10.09
N LYS A 82 -6.12 -5.08 9.75
CA LYS A 82 -7.07 -5.76 10.64
C LYS A 82 -6.54 -6.00 12.06
N PRO A 83 -5.25 -6.39 12.27
CA PRO A 83 -4.71 -6.58 13.61
C PRO A 83 -4.74 -5.32 14.48
N VAL A 84 -4.47 -4.14 13.90
CA VAL A 84 -4.44 -2.87 14.63
C VAL A 84 -5.84 -2.49 15.09
N ALA A 85 -6.85 -2.65 14.24
CA ALA A 85 -8.25 -2.40 14.59
C ALA A 85 -8.76 -3.39 15.67
N VAL A 86 -8.35 -4.66 15.61
CA VAL A 86 -8.70 -5.65 16.64
C VAL A 86 -8.04 -5.31 17.98
N LEU A 87 -6.75 -4.99 17.99
CA LEU A 87 -6.04 -4.57 19.20
C LEU A 87 -6.68 -3.32 19.82
N GLY A 88 -6.98 -2.32 19.00
CA GLY A 88 -7.68 -1.10 19.43
C GLY A 88 -9.04 -1.39 20.06
N THR A 89 -9.79 -2.35 19.52
CA THR A 89 -11.08 -2.80 20.07
C THR A 89 -10.91 -3.44 21.45
N VAL A 90 -9.93 -4.33 21.62
CA VAL A 90 -9.66 -5.01 22.91
C VAL A 90 -9.27 -3.99 23.98
N VAL A 91 -8.38 -3.05 23.65
CA VAL A 91 -7.95 -1.99 24.57
C VAL A 91 -9.12 -1.08 24.93
N ALA A 92 -9.94 -0.67 23.95
CA ALA A 92 -11.12 0.15 24.19
C ALA A 92 -12.12 -0.55 25.12
N LEU A 93 -12.34 -1.86 24.96
CA LEU A 93 -13.20 -2.66 25.84
C LEU A 93 -12.64 -2.74 27.27
N ALA A 94 -11.33 -2.92 27.42
CA ALA A 94 -10.68 -2.92 28.74
C ALA A 94 -10.83 -1.56 29.46
N ILE A 95 -10.60 -0.45 28.74
CA ILE A 95 -10.80 0.90 29.29
C ILE A 95 -12.27 1.13 29.65
N LEU A 96 -13.19 0.72 28.76
CA LEU A 96 -14.63 0.86 28.95
C LEU A 96 -15.08 0.13 30.23
N THR A 97 -14.67 -1.12 30.40
CA THR A 97 -15.04 -1.95 31.57
C THR A 97 -14.46 -1.40 32.86
N VAL A 98 -13.17 -1.07 32.90
CA VAL A 98 -12.52 -0.51 34.10
C VAL A 98 -13.16 0.83 34.49
N GLY A 99 -13.36 1.72 33.50
CA GLY A 99 -14.01 3.01 33.73
C GLY A 99 -15.44 2.87 34.22
N ALA A 100 -16.23 1.97 33.63
CA ALA A 100 -17.61 1.71 34.05
C ALA A 100 -17.68 1.23 35.50
N VAL A 101 -16.82 0.28 35.90
CA VAL A 101 -16.76 -0.20 37.30
C VAL A 101 -16.40 0.95 38.25
N GLY A 102 -15.42 1.79 37.90
CA GLY A 102 -15.04 2.94 38.71
C GLY A 102 -16.16 3.98 38.86
N LEU A 103 -16.89 4.25 37.78
CA LEU A 103 -17.97 5.23 37.74
C LEU A 103 -19.24 4.78 38.46
N VAL A 104 -19.56 3.49 38.39
CA VAL A 104 -20.63 2.88 39.18
C VAL A 104 -20.31 2.98 40.67
N ARG A 105 -19.07 2.65 41.07
CA ARG A 105 -18.63 2.78 42.47
C ARG A 105 -18.64 4.22 42.98
N ALA A 106 -18.46 5.20 42.09
CA ALA A 106 -18.49 6.62 42.42
C ALA A 106 -19.91 7.24 42.32
N GLU A 107 -20.94 6.46 42.00
CA GLU A 107 -22.33 6.91 41.78
C GLU A 107 -22.47 8.05 40.74
N ARG A 108 -21.54 8.16 39.79
CA ARG A 108 -21.52 9.22 38.76
C ARG A 108 -22.29 8.79 37.51
N PHE A 109 -23.58 8.50 37.67
CA PHE A 109 -24.41 7.91 36.60
C PHE A 109 -24.53 8.76 35.33
N GLY A 110 -24.56 10.10 35.47
CA GLY A 110 -24.58 10.99 34.30
C GLY A 110 -23.31 10.87 33.44
N PHE A 111 -22.15 10.75 34.08
CA PHE A 111 -20.88 10.53 33.37
C PHE A 111 -20.74 9.09 32.88
N LEU A 112 -21.34 8.11 33.58
CA LEU A 112 -21.35 6.71 33.14
C LEU A 112 -22.03 6.54 31.76
N MET A 113 -23.16 7.21 31.53
CA MET A 113 -23.83 7.15 30.23
C MET A 113 -22.98 7.76 29.11
N LEU A 114 -22.32 8.90 29.38
CA LEU A 114 -21.38 9.52 28.45
C LEU A 114 -20.20 8.59 28.15
N TRP A 115 -19.64 7.95 29.18
CA TRP A 115 -18.53 6.99 29.09
C TRP A 115 -18.90 5.76 28.26
N LEU A 116 -20.08 5.18 28.52
CA LEU A 116 -20.59 4.04 27.75
C LEU A 116 -20.84 4.39 26.30
N GLY A 117 -21.47 5.55 26.03
CA GLY A 117 -21.70 6.03 24.67
C GLY A 117 -20.40 6.26 23.91
N PHE A 118 -19.42 6.89 24.54
CA PHE A 118 -18.11 7.14 23.94
C PHE A 118 -17.34 5.84 23.66
N GLY A 119 -17.30 4.92 24.63
CA GLY A 119 -16.66 3.61 24.44
C GLY A 119 -17.33 2.77 23.35
N ALA A 120 -18.66 2.76 23.30
CA ALA A 120 -19.40 2.07 22.24
C ALA A 120 -19.11 2.66 20.85
N ALA A 121 -18.98 3.99 20.75
CA ALA A 121 -18.62 4.66 19.50
C ALA A 121 -17.21 4.27 19.01
N ILE A 122 -16.21 4.25 19.91
CA ILE A 122 -14.84 3.83 19.57
C ILE A 122 -14.79 2.38 19.13
N ILE A 123 -15.48 1.48 19.86
CA ILE A 123 -15.55 0.05 19.52
C ILE A 123 -16.24 -0.13 18.16
N GLY A 124 -17.34 0.58 17.91
CA GLY A 124 -18.05 0.56 16.64
C GLY A 124 -17.18 1.01 15.46
N LEU A 125 -16.41 2.09 15.63
CA LEU A 125 -15.49 2.60 14.61
C LEU A 125 -14.36 1.59 14.30
N ASN A 126 -13.75 0.99 15.33
CA ASN A 126 -12.70 -0.01 15.14
C ASN A 126 -13.22 -1.28 14.45
N LEU A 127 -14.38 -1.80 14.86
CA LEU A 127 -15.01 -2.95 14.21
C LEU A 127 -15.44 -2.63 12.77
N SER A 128 -15.96 -1.44 12.51
CA SER A 128 -16.29 -1.00 11.16
C SER A 128 -15.05 -0.88 10.28
N SER A 129 -13.89 -0.52 10.83
CA SER A 129 -12.62 -0.53 10.12
C SER A 129 -12.07 -1.94 9.89
N ALA A 130 -12.29 -2.87 10.82
CA ALA A 130 -11.81 -4.24 10.72
C ALA A 130 -12.66 -5.11 9.75
N PHE A 131 -13.96 -4.84 9.68
CA PHE A 131 -14.94 -5.63 8.93
C PHE A 131 -15.65 -4.83 7.83
N GLY A 132 -15.22 -3.60 7.57
CA GLY A 132 -15.71 -2.77 6.48
C GLY A 132 -15.56 -3.51 5.16
N LYS A 133 -16.70 -3.90 4.59
CA LYS A 133 -16.78 -4.68 3.35
C LYS A 133 -16.10 -3.88 2.23
N LYS A 134 -15.06 -4.44 1.60
CA LYS A 134 -14.56 -3.95 0.30
C LYS A 134 -15.66 -4.16 -0.74
N GLY A 135 -16.56 -3.19 -0.87
CA GLY A 135 -17.45 -3.07 -2.01
C GLY A 135 -16.62 -2.61 -3.20
N GLY A 136 -16.17 -3.55 -4.03
CA GLY A 136 -15.31 -3.22 -5.17
C GLY A 136 -15.13 -4.40 -6.11
N ALA A 137 -16.14 -4.61 -6.95
CA ALA A 137 -16.06 -5.17 -8.31
C ALA A 137 -14.87 -6.12 -8.61
N HIS A 138 -15.02 -7.40 -8.27
CA HIS A 138 -14.28 -8.42 -9.00
C HIS A 138 -14.96 -8.60 -10.37
N ARG A 139 -14.52 -7.77 -11.32
CA ARG A 139 -14.72 -7.90 -12.76
C ARG A 139 -14.26 -9.30 -13.16
N ARG A 140 -15.21 -10.21 -13.31
CA ARG A 140 -14.99 -11.55 -13.87
C ARG A 140 -15.58 -11.60 -15.28
N ASP A 141 -15.05 -10.73 -16.14
CA ASP A 141 -15.12 -10.93 -17.58
C ASP A 141 -13.76 -11.51 -18.01
N ARG A 142 -13.71 -12.84 -18.03
CA ARG A 142 -12.88 -13.60 -18.96
C ARG A 142 -13.73 -14.76 -19.44
N GLU A 143 -14.58 -14.45 -20.40
CA GLU A 143 -14.80 -15.33 -21.54
C GLU A 143 -13.69 -15.01 -22.57
N GLU A 144 -13.27 -16.09 -23.25
CA GLU A 144 -12.31 -16.19 -24.37
C GLU A 144 -10.81 -16.31 -24.05
#